data_AF-A0A352GIY5-F1
#
_entry.id   AF-A0A352GIY5-F1
#
_cell.length_a   1.000
_cell.length_b   1.000
_cell.length_c   1.000
_cell.angle_alpha   90.00
_cell.angle_beta   90.00
_cell.angle_gamma   90.00
#
_symmetry.space_group_name_H-M   'P 1'
#
loop_
_entity.id
_entity.type
_entity.pdbx_description
1 polymer ?
#
loop_
_entity_poly.entity_id
_entity_poly.type
_entity_poly.pdbx_seq_one_letter_code
_entity_poly.pdbx_strand_id
1 'polypeptide(L)'
;MPAQTPLMTRLGMTLPVIQAPMAGGSDTPDLVVAVSEAGGLGSMGATYLTPEALRAAVDKVRGQTNRSFGVNLFAPQPVPSLPDDAETTVAAVQRAGADVDAPEPVLPETMTDPFEKTFPVALDSGAKVFSF
;
A
#
# COMPACT_ATOMS: atom_id res chain seq x y z
N MET A 1 9.89 -5.23 30.78
CA MET A 1 8.72 -5.49 29.92
C MET A 1 8.63 -4.35 28.92
N PRO A 2 8.34 -4.58 27.62
CA PRO A 2 8.08 -3.48 26.70
C PRO A 2 6.95 -2.62 27.26
N ALA A 3 7.10 -1.29 27.18
CA ALA A 3 6.11 -0.36 27.72
C ALA A 3 4.82 -0.44 26.91
N GLN A 4 3.69 -0.70 27.58
CA GLN A 4 2.38 -0.73 26.94
C GLN A 4 1.83 0.68 26.81
N THR A 5 1.48 1.09 25.60
CA THR A 5 0.97 2.45 25.31
C THR A 5 -0.55 2.43 25.11
N PRO A 6 -1.24 3.58 25.25
CA PRO A 6 -2.67 3.68 24.95
C PRO A 6 -3.03 3.24 23.53
N LEU A 7 -2.17 3.52 22.54
CA LEU A 7 -2.34 3.09 21.16
C LEU A 7 -2.31 1.56 21.05
N MET A 8 -1.33 0.92 21.69
CA MET A 8 -1.21 -0.54 21.69
C MET A 8 -2.45 -1.20 22.31
N THR A 9 -2.93 -0.68 23.45
CA THR A 9 -4.15 -1.18 24.09
C THR A 9 -5.37 -1.03 23.17
N ARG A 10 -5.52 0.12 22.50
CA ARG A 10 -6.64 0.38 21.59
C ARG A 10 -6.63 -0.53 20.35
N LEU A 11 -5.44 -0.89 19.87
CA LEU A 11 -5.26 -1.75 18.68
C LEU A 11 -5.07 -3.23 19.02
N GLY A 12 -5.00 -3.61 20.30
CA GLY A 12 -4.76 -4.99 20.72
C GLY A 12 -3.34 -5.50 20.41
N MET A 13 -2.37 -4.59 20.33
CA MET A 13 -0.95 -4.90 20.06
C MET A 13 -0.23 -5.26 21.37
N THR A 14 0.70 -6.21 21.29
CA THR A 14 1.61 -6.57 22.40
C THR A 14 3.06 -6.14 22.13
N LEU A 15 3.38 -5.82 20.87
CA LEU A 15 4.67 -5.29 20.44
C LEU A 15 4.49 -3.88 19.86
N PRO A 16 5.39 -2.92 20.15
CA PRO A 16 5.32 -1.56 19.61
C PRO A 16 5.86 -1.51 18.17
N VAL A 17 5.42 -2.43 17.31
CA VAL A 17 5.90 -2.59 15.94
C VAL A 17 4.72 -2.46 14.97
N ILE A 18 4.84 -1.54 14.03
CA ILE A 18 3.95 -1.41 12.89
C ILE A 18 4.78 -1.78 11.66
N GLN A 19 4.38 -2.82 10.93
CA GLN A 19 4.98 -3.11 9.63
C GLN A 19 4.49 -2.08 8.63
N ALA A 20 5.43 -1.39 7.98
CA ALA A 20 5.13 -0.32 7.04
C ALA A 20 4.41 -0.87 5.80
N PRO A 21 3.32 -0.24 5.33
CA PRO A 21 2.70 -0.59 4.05
C PRO A 21 3.67 -0.31 2.90
N MET A 22 3.82 -1.27 2.00
CA MET A 22 4.79 -1.26 0.89
C MET A 22 4.08 -1.63 -0.42
N ALA A 23 3.16 -0.76 -0.84
CA ALA A 23 2.39 -0.92 -2.06
C ALA A 23 3.30 -1.24 -3.26
N GLY A 24 2.87 -2.20 -4.09
CA GLY A 24 3.71 -2.79 -5.14
C GLY A 24 4.01 -4.28 -4.93
N GLY A 25 3.43 -4.89 -3.88
CA GLY A 25 3.37 -6.35 -3.71
C GLY A 25 4.35 -6.92 -2.69
N SER A 26 5.16 -6.09 -2.04
CA SER A 26 6.11 -6.55 -1.01
C SER A 26 5.42 -6.87 0.33
N ASP A 27 4.28 -6.25 0.61
CA ASP A 27 3.47 -6.42 1.81
C ASP A 27 2.26 -7.35 1.60
N THR A 28 2.56 -8.60 1.25
CA THR A 28 1.54 -9.63 1.00
C THR A 28 0.55 -9.81 2.17
N PRO A 29 -0.67 -10.29 1.91
CA PRO A 29 -1.63 -10.63 2.99
C PRO A 29 -1.04 -11.55 4.06
N ASP A 30 -0.15 -12.48 3.69
CA ASP A 30 0.47 -13.41 4.64
C ASP A 30 1.48 -12.69 5.55
N LEU A 31 2.18 -11.66 5.05
CA LEU A 31 3.03 -10.80 5.89
C LEU A 31 2.17 -10.01 6.89
N VAL A 32 1.07 -9.42 6.43
CA VAL A 32 0.14 -8.66 7.28
C VAL A 32 -0.38 -9.54 8.41
N VAL A 33 -0.84 -10.76 8.07
CA VAL A 33 -1.30 -11.76 9.04
C VAL A 33 -0.18 -12.12 10.03
N ALA A 34 1.02 -12.45 9.53
CA ALA A 34 2.13 -12.88 10.36
C ALA A 34 2.53 -11.80 11.39
N VAL A 35 2.59 -10.53 10.98
CA VAL A 35 2.92 -9.42 11.89
C VAL A 35 1.82 -9.21 12.93
N SER A 36 0.54 -9.23 12.51
CA SER A 36 -0.59 -9.05 13.41
C SER A 36 -0.71 -10.19 14.43
N GLU A 37 -0.47 -11.44 14.04
CA GLU A 37 -0.45 -12.60 14.95
C GLU A 37 0.77 -12.62 15.87
N ALA A 38 1.92 -12.12 15.42
CA ALA A 38 3.10 -11.92 16.27
C ALA A 38 2.89 -10.83 17.34
N GLY A 39 1.81 -10.06 17.26
CA GLY A 39 1.44 -9.02 18.23
C GLY A 39 1.82 -7.60 17.84
N GLY A 40 2.34 -7.39 16.62
CA GLY A 40 2.45 -6.07 16.01
C GLY A 40 1.18 -5.65 15.28
N LEU A 41 1.30 -4.63 14.43
CA LEU A 41 0.26 -4.22 13.49
C LEU A 41 0.78 -4.47 12.06
N GLY A 42 0.24 -5.48 11.38
CA GLY A 42 0.43 -5.64 9.94
C GLY A 42 -0.34 -4.56 9.18
N SER A 43 0.24 -4.05 8.10
CA SER A 43 -0.38 -2.99 7.29
C SER A 43 -0.26 -3.30 5.79
N MET A 44 -1.37 -3.14 5.08
CA MET A 44 -1.48 -3.38 3.65
C MET A 44 -1.48 -2.06 2.87
N GLY A 45 -0.59 -1.94 1.89
CA GLY A 45 -0.55 -0.88 0.89
C GLY A 45 -1.54 -1.15 -0.23
N ALA A 46 -2.61 -0.37 -0.28
CA ALA A 46 -3.71 -0.53 -1.24
C ALA A 46 -3.69 0.47 -2.40
N THR A 47 -2.71 1.38 -2.43
CA THR A 47 -2.62 2.48 -3.39
C THR A 47 -2.70 2.05 -4.86
N TYR A 48 -2.06 0.93 -5.23
CA TYR A 48 -2.05 0.45 -6.62
C TYR A 48 -3.09 -0.64 -6.90
N LEU A 49 -3.95 -0.96 -5.93
CA LEU A 49 -4.91 -2.03 -6.07
C LEU A 49 -6.20 -1.53 -6.69
N THR A 50 -6.80 -2.36 -7.54
CA THR A 50 -8.21 -2.20 -7.90
C THR A 50 -9.10 -2.47 -6.69
N PRO A 51 -10.34 -1.94 -6.64
CA PRO A 51 -11.28 -2.27 -5.58
C PRO A 51 -11.47 -3.79 -5.39
N GLU A 52 -11.48 -4.56 -6.48
CA GLU A 52 -11.61 -6.02 -6.47
C GLU A 52 -10.38 -6.68 -5.85
N ALA A 53 -9.18 -6.24 -6.23
CA ALA A 53 -7.94 -6.75 -5.65
C ALA A 53 -7.82 -6.41 -4.16
N LEU A 54 -8.23 -5.21 -3.75
CA LEU A 54 -8.27 -4.84 -2.33
C LEU A 54 -9.25 -5.71 -1.54
N ARG A 55 -10.47 -5.94 -2.06
CA ARG A 55 -11.44 -6.87 -1.42
C ARG A 55 -10.83 -8.26 -1.24
N ALA A 56 -10.25 -8.82 -2.30
CA ALA A 56 -9.65 -10.15 -2.24
C ALA A 56 -8.49 -10.23 -1.23
N ALA A 57 -7.66 -9.19 -1.17
CA ALA A 57 -6.55 -9.12 -0.22
C ALA A 57 -7.05 -9.03 1.23
N VAL A 58 -8.07 -8.20 1.48
CA VAL A 58 -8.75 -8.06 2.78
C VAL A 58 -9.38 -9.38 3.21
N ASP A 59 -10.11 -10.05 2.31
CA ASP A 59 -10.74 -11.35 2.58
C ASP A 59 -9.70 -12.40 2.97
N LYS A 60 -8.53 -12.40 2.30
CA LYS A 60 -7.42 -13.29 2.64
C LYS A 60 -6.83 -13.01 4.03
N VAL A 61 -6.67 -11.75 4.43
CA VAL A 61 -6.23 -11.40 5.79
C VAL A 61 -7.27 -11.84 6.82
N ARG A 62 -8.54 -11.49 6.60
CA ARG A 62 -9.65 -11.81 7.51
C ARG A 62 -9.91 -13.30 7.66
N GLY A 63 -9.69 -14.07 6.60
CA GLY A 63 -9.80 -15.53 6.64
C GLY A 63 -8.73 -16.20 7.50
N GLN A 64 -7.64 -15.49 7.84
CA GLN A 64 -6.50 -16.06 8.55
C GLN A 64 -6.27 -15.45 9.94
N THR A 65 -6.75 -14.23 10.21
CA THR A 65 -6.61 -13.57 11.52
C THR A 65 -7.82 -12.74 11.93
N ASN A 66 -8.11 -12.75 13.24
CA ASN A 66 -9.04 -11.83 13.88
C ASN A 66 -8.34 -10.61 14.53
N ARG A 67 -7.01 -10.54 14.44
CA ARG A 67 -6.21 -9.43 14.99
C ARG A 67 -6.41 -8.15 14.18
N SER A 68 -6.04 -7.02 14.79
CA SER A 68 -6.05 -5.73 14.10
C SER A 68 -5.02 -5.71 12.98
N PHE A 69 -5.37 -5.07 11.88
CA PHE A 69 -4.45 -4.69 10.81
C PHE A 69 -4.80 -3.29 10.30
N GLY A 70 -3.88 -2.70 9.54
CA GLY A 70 -4.04 -1.40 8.90
C GLY A 70 -4.17 -1.50 7.38
N VAL A 71 -4.80 -0.49 6.78
CA VAL A 71 -4.84 -0.27 5.32
C VAL A 71 -4.28 1.11 5.02
N ASN A 72 -3.46 1.21 3.98
CA ASN A 72 -2.86 2.45 3.50
C ASN A 72 -3.34 2.77 2.09
N LEU A 73 -3.69 4.03 1.86
CA LEU A 73 -4.04 4.60 0.56
C LEU A 73 -3.25 5.90 0.40
N PHE A 74 -2.90 6.31 -0.82
CA PHE A 74 -2.40 7.69 -0.97
C PHE A 74 -3.55 8.67 -0.86
N ALA A 75 -3.37 9.73 -0.07
CA ALA A 75 -4.34 10.83 -0.04
C ALA A 75 -4.45 11.45 -1.45
N PRO A 76 -5.66 11.84 -1.89
CA PRO A 76 -5.83 12.52 -3.17
C PRO A 76 -4.97 13.76 -3.23
N GLN A 77 -4.23 13.89 -4.33
CA GLN A 77 -3.44 15.08 -4.66
C GLN A 77 -3.86 15.56 -6.05
N PRO A 78 -3.76 16.87 -6.36
CA PRO A 78 -3.92 17.35 -7.71
C PRO A 78 -2.98 16.59 -8.66
N VAL A 79 -3.50 16.16 -9.80
CA VAL A 79 -2.69 15.51 -10.83
C VAL A 79 -1.63 16.50 -11.30
N PRO A 80 -0.33 16.19 -11.13
CA PRO A 80 0.73 17.10 -11.58
C PRO A 80 0.72 17.19 -13.10
N SER A 81 1.01 18.38 -13.63
CA SER A 81 1.33 18.54 -15.04
C SER A 81 2.66 17.84 -15.36
N LEU A 82 2.81 17.38 -16.60
CA LEU A 82 4.10 16.89 -17.07
C LEU A 82 5.16 18.01 -16.94
N PRO A 83 6.35 17.72 -16.40
CA PRO A 83 7.46 18.65 -16.40
C PRO A 83 7.92 19.00 -17.82
N ASP A 84 8.47 20.20 -18.01
CA ASP A 84 8.98 20.66 -19.31
C ASP A 84 10.12 19.78 -19.86
N ASP A 85 10.82 19.05 -18.98
CA ASP A 85 11.95 18.16 -19.30
C ASP A 85 11.55 16.68 -19.43
N ALA A 86 10.25 16.37 -19.52
CA ALA A 86 9.74 15.00 -19.60
C ALA A 86 10.36 14.20 -20.76
N GLU A 87 10.49 14.80 -21.95
CA GLU A 87 11.13 14.15 -23.11
C GLU A 87 12.63 13.89 -22.88
N THR A 88 13.32 14.83 -22.20
CA THR A 88 14.74 14.67 -21.85
C THR A 88 14.92 13.50 -20.88
N THR A 89 14.00 13.34 -19.94
CA THR A 89 13.99 12.22 -18.99
C THR A 89 13.78 10.89 -19.72
N VAL A 90 12.84 10.81 -20.66
CA VAL A 90 12.62 9.59 -21.47
C VAL A 90 13.88 9.21 -22.25
N ALA A 91 14.52 10.19 -22.92
CA ALA A 91 15.76 9.94 -23.65
C ALA A 91 16.91 9.49 -22.73
N ALA A 92 16.98 10.00 -21.49
CA ALA A 92 17.94 9.56 -20.50
C ALA A 92 17.70 8.11 -20.06
N VAL A 93 16.43 7.72 -19.84
CA VAL A 93 16.06 6.33 -19.52
C VAL A 93 16.40 5.39 -20.67
N GLN A 94 16.09 5.77 -21.91
CA GLN A 94 16.43 4.99 -23.10
C GLN A 94 17.93 4.77 -23.23
N ARG A 95 18.74 5.81 -23.00
CA ARG A 95 20.20 5.70 -23.01
C ARG A 95 20.72 4.79 -21.90
N ALA A 96 20.18 4.90 -20.70
CA ALA A 96 20.59 4.06 -19.56
C ALA A 96 20.20 2.59 -19.76
N GLY A 97 19.10 2.32 -20.45
CA GLY A 97 18.61 0.98 -20.77
C GLY A 97 19.10 0.42 -22.10
N ALA A 98 20.06 1.05 -22.79
CA ALA A 98 20.44 0.69 -24.16
C ALA A 98 20.91 -0.77 -24.34
N ASP A 99 21.47 -1.37 -23.27
CA ASP A 99 21.94 -2.76 -23.26
C ASP A 99 20.90 -3.75 -22.68
N VAL A 100 19.69 -3.28 -22.37
CA VAL A 100 18.60 -4.08 -21.83
C VAL A 100 17.61 -4.39 -22.95
N ASP A 101 17.29 -5.66 -23.16
CA ASP A 101 16.20 -6.09 -24.05
C ASP A 101 14.85 -5.77 -23.39
N ALA A 102 14.43 -4.51 -23.52
CA ALA A 102 13.20 -3.97 -22.95
C ALA A 102 12.48 -3.09 -23.99
N PRO A 103 11.15 -2.92 -23.86
CA PRO A 103 10.40 -1.98 -24.69
C PRO A 103 10.96 -0.55 -24.59
N GLU A 104 10.81 0.21 -25.67
CA GLU A 104 11.18 1.62 -25.68
C GLU A 104 10.39 2.39 -24.60
N PRO A 105 11.05 3.17 -23.74
CA PRO A 105 10.36 3.92 -22.71
C PRO A 105 9.48 4.99 -23.36
N VAL A 106 8.23 5.06 -22.92
CA VAL A 106 7.28 6.09 -23.32
C VAL A 106 6.85 6.90 -22.10
N LEU A 107 6.37 8.12 -22.32
CA LEU A 107 5.76 8.86 -21.23
C LEU A 107 4.55 8.09 -20.69
N PRO A 108 4.46 7.91 -19.36
CA PRO A 108 3.32 7.21 -18.79
C PRO A 108 2.05 8.00 -19.04
N GLU A 109 0.95 7.29 -19.31
CA GLU A 109 -0.37 7.88 -19.18
C GLU A 109 -0.57 8.35 -17.74
N THR A 110 -1.29 9.46 -17.58
CA THR A 110 -1.55 10.02 -16.25
C THR A 110 -2.29 9.01 -15.41
N MET A 111 -1.64 8.51 -14.35
CA MET A 111 -2.25 7.53 -13.46
C MET A 111 -3.49 8.16 -12.82
N THR A 112 -4.67 7.64 -13.14
CA THR A 112 -5.90 8.04 -12.46
C THR A 112 -5.82 7.61 -11.01
N ASP A 113 -6.02 8.56 -10.10
CA ASP A 113 -6.12 8.30 -8.67
C ASP A 113 -7.26 7.30 -8.37
N PRO A 114 -6.96 6.09 -7.86
CA PRO A 114 -8.00 5.11 -7.56
C PRO A 114 -8.74 5.42 -6.24
N PHE A 115 -8.32 6.44 -5.49
CA PHE A 115 -8.78 6.72 -4.13
C PHE A 115 -10.30 6.68 -3.97
N GLU A 116 -11.04 7.41 -4.81
CA GLU A 116 -12.51 7.48 -4.74
C GLU A 116 -13.18 6.11 -4.86
N LYS A 117 -12.57 5.19 -5.61
CA LYS A 117 -13.09 3.82 -5.80
C LYS A 117 -12.62 2.86 -4.72
N THR A 118 -11.38 3.01 -4.24
CA THR A 118 -10.78 2.10 -3.26
C THR A 118 -11.10 2.48 -1.82
N PHE A 119 -11.36 3.75 -1.53
CA PHE A 119 -11.63 4.24 -0.19
C PHE A 119 -12.87 3.60 0.46
N PRO A 120 -14.02 3.45 -0.24
CA PRO A 120 -15.16 2.71 0.32
C PRO A 120 -14.82 1.26 0.68
N VAL A 121 -14.05 0.58 -0.16
CA VAL A 121 -13.59 -0.79 0.11
C VAL A 121 -12.67 -0.84 1.34
N ALA A 122 -11.79 0.15 1.49
CA ALA A 122 -10.95 0.25 2.67
C ALA A 122 -11.81 0.41 3.93
N LEU A 123 -12.83 1.29 3.91
CA LEU A 123 -13.75 1.46 5.05
C LEU A 123 -14.48 0.15 5.40
N ASP A 124 -14.91 -0.60 4.39
CA ASP A 124 -15.61 -1.88 4.57
C ASP A 124 -14.69 -3.03 4.98
N SER A 125 -13.37 -2.87 4.93
CA SER A 125 -12.40 -3.92 5.27
C SER A 125 -12.38 -4.33 6.76
N GLY A 126 -12.98 -3.49 7.60
CA GLY A 126 -12.92 -3.57 9.05
C GLY A 126 -11.53 -3.28 9.65
N ALA A 127 -10.56 -2.84 8.84
CA ALA A 127 -9.24 -2.44 9.31
C ALA A 127 -9.38 -1.45 10.48
N LYS A 128 -8.48 -1.54 11.46
CA LYS A 128 -8.55 -0.67 12.66
C LYS A 128 -7.78 0.63 12.49
N VAL A 129 -6.93 0.71 11.46
CA VAL A 129 -6.10 1.87 11.15
C VAL A 129 -6.19 2.13 9.65
N PHE A 130 -6.43 3.38 9.30
CA PHE A 130 -6.27 3.93 7.96
C PHE A 130 -5.09 4.89 8.00
N SER A 131 -4.19 4.79 7.02
CA SER A 131 -3.04 5.68 6.88
C SER A 131 -2.98 6.25 5.47
N PHE A 132 -2.46 7.47 5.35
CA PHE A 132 -2.34 8.22 4.10
C PHE A 132 -0.98 8.90 3.99
#